data_AF-A0A1F9BVH1-F1
#
_entry.id   AF-A0A1F9BVH1-F1
#
_cell.length_a   1.000
_cell.length_b   1.000
_cell.length_c   1.000
_cell.angle_alpha   90.00
_cell.angle_beta   90.00
_cell.angle_gamma   90.00
#
_symmetry.space_group_name_H-M   'P 1'
#
loop_
_entity.id
_entity.type
_entity.pdbx_description
1 polymer ?
#
loop_
_entity_poly.entity_id
_entity_poly.type
_entity_poly.pdbx_seq_one_letter_code
_entity_poly.pdbx_strand_id
1 'polypeptide(L)'
;MSIRKIIDWAILQAEGEKVGMIASPFYQLFDGESWIWACDVDIGEPEVLRSVPVACNNREIYYAEQGKSVALRRMNHGRWCIAGLAKTCRGLGHVIYLSYTEDMIRITGEDWTGKFIRPLTYGELGTLGPGSGYGPLPYGARGRFIPGGALIEILEN
;
A
#
# COMPACT_ATOMS: atom_id res chain seq x y z
N MET A 1 7.63 -28.87 19.98
CA MET A 1 7.42 -27.40 19.95
C MET A 1 5.95 -27.18 19.56
N SER A 2 5.15 -26.46 20.36
CA SER A 2 3.71 -26.27 20.07
C SER A 2 3.52 -25.39 18.83
N ILE A 3 2.49 -25.68 18.03
CA ILE A 3 2.13 -24.92 16.81
C ILE A 3 1.94 -23.43 17.12
N ARG A 4 1.45 -23.10 18.32
CA ARG A 4 1.29 -21.72 18.80
C ARG A 4 2.61 -20.97 18.91
N LYS A 5 3.66 -21.62 19.43
CA LYS A 5 5.01 -21.02 19.52
C LYS A 5 5.64 -20.79 18.14
N ILE A 6 5.33 -21.66 17.16
CA ILE A 6 5.81 -21.50 15.78
C ILE A 6 5.11 -20.30 15.13
N ILE A 7 3.80 -20.15 15.34
CA ILE A 7 3.02 -19.01 14.86
C ILE A 7 3.51 -17.71 15.51
N ASP A 8 3.68 -17.67 16.83
CA ASP A 8 4.15 -16.47 17.54
C ASP A 8 5.55 -16.05 17.07
N TRP A 9 6.45 -17.01 16.84
CA TRP A 9 7.79 -16.73 16.31
C TRP A 9 7.75 -16.21 14.86
N ALA A 10 6.89 -16.79 14.02
CA ALA A 10 6.69 -16.31 12.65
C ALA A 10 6.07 -14.90 12.62
N ILE A 11 5.17 -14.58 13.55
CA ILE A 11 4.59 -13.23 13.70
C ILE A 11 5.70 -12.23 14.08
N LEU A 12 6.54 -12.54 15.06
CA LEU A 12 7.65 -11.68 15.48
C LEU A 12 8.67 -11.43 14.36
N GLN A 13 8.98 -12.46 13.56
CA GLN A 13 9.84 -12.31 12.38
C GLN A 13 9.18 -11.45 11.29
N ALA A 14 7.86 -11.58 11.11
CA ALA A 14 7.10 -10.80 10.14
C ALA A 14 6.92 -9.31 10.54
N GLU A 15 7.20 -8.91 11.79
CA GLU A 15 7.13 -7.50 12.19
C GLU A 15 8.19 -6.60 11.52
N GLY A 16 9.30 -7.20 11.05
CA GLY A 16 10.41 -6.47 10.42
C GLY A 16 10.24 -6.19 8.92
N GLU A 17 9.39 -6.95 8.24
CA GLU A 17 9.15 -6.84 6.80
C GLU A 17 7.67 -6.72 6.50
N LYS A 18 7.29 -5.65 5.79
CA LYS A 18 5.93 -5.43 5.31
C LYS A 18 5.93 -5.28 3.80
N VAL A 19 4.76 -5.43 3.19
CA VAL A 19 4.56 -5.07 1.79
C VAL A 19 3.56 -3.94 1.73
N GLY A 20 3.84 -2.94 0.91
CA GLY A 20 2.93 -1.84 0.61
C GLY A 20 2.85 -1.54 -0.88
N MET A 21 1.97 -0.62 -1.24
CA MET A 21 1.78 -0.12 -2.58
C MET A 21 2.20 1.33 -2.66
N ILE A 22 2.94 1.69 -3.72
CA ILE A 22 3.35 3.08 -3.95
C ILE A 22 2.08 3.94 -4.17
N ALA A 23 1.88 4.90 -3.27
CA ALA A 23 0.70 5.74 -3.20
C ALA A 23 0.91 7.10 -3.86
N SER A 24 2.15 7.56 -4.02
CA SER A 24 2.51 8.82 -4.69
C SER A 24 3.64 8.62 -5.71
N PRO A 25 3.85 9.55 -6.66
CA PRO A 25 5.10 9.63 -7.40
C PRO A 25 6.32 9.76 -6.46
N PHE A 26 7.50 9.37 -6.95
CA PHE A 26 8.76 9.61 -6.24
C PHE A 26 9.11 11.09 -6.23
N TYR A 27 9.52 11.58 -5.07
CA TYR A 27 9.99 12.94 -4.87
C TYR A 27 11.31 12.94 -4.09
N GLN A 28 12.06 14.04 -4.21
CA GLN A 28 13.29 14.23 -3.44
C GLN A 28 12.95 14.86 -2.09
N LEU A 29 13.47 14.25 -1.02
CA LEU A 29 13.39 14.74 0.34
C LEU A 29 14.81 15.07 0.82
N PHE A 30 14.96 16.21 1.49
CA PHE A 30 16.22 16.58 2.13
C PHE A 30 16.18 16.17 3.61
N ASP A 31 17.05 15.24 4.01
CA ASP A 31 17.12 14.73 5.40
C ASP A 31 18.08 15.54 6.28
N GLY A 32 18.38 16.79 5.90
CA GLY A 32 19.33 17.64 6.60
C GLY A 32 20.80 17.44 6.21
N GLU A 33 21.18 16.25 5.74
CA GLU A 33 22.55 15.95 5.28
C GLU A 33 22.64 15.71 3.77
N SER A 34 21.67 14.97 3.21
CA SER A 34 21.67 14.60 1.79
C SER A 34 20.26 14.55 1.22
N TRP A 35 20.18 14.67 -0.11
CA TRP A 35 18.95 14.45 -0.85
C TRP A 35 18.73 12.96 -1.05
N ILE A 36 17.57 12.49 -0.63
CA ILE A 36 17.13 11.11 -0.75
C ILE A 36 15.84 11.04 -1.57
N TRP A 37 15.65 9.94 -2.27
CA TRP A 37 14.40 9.66 -2.95
C TRP A 37 13.41 9.04 -1.96
N ALA A 38 12.19 9.57 -1.95
CA ALA A 38 11.10 9.09 -1.10
C ALA A 38 9.79 9.02 -1.88
N CYS A 39 8.87 8.19 -1.40
CA CYS A 39 7.48 8.20 -1.84
C CYS A 39 6.55 7.80 -0.71
N ASP A 40 5.27 8.07 -0.88
CA ASP A 40 4.25 7.62 0.05
C ASP A 40 3.88 6.16 -0.26
N VAL A 41 3.70 5.35 0.79
CA VAL A 41 3.42 3.92 0.67
C VAL A 41 2.18 3.54 1.46
N ASP A 42 1.18 3.00 0.78
CA ASP A 42 -0.01 2.45 1.39
C ASP A 42 0.24 1.01 1.83
N ILE A 43 0.14 0.75 3.12
CA ILE A 43 0.35 -0.58 3.73
C ILE A 43 -0.97 -1.29 4.07
N GLY A 44 -2.11 -0.77 3.62
CA GLY A 44 -3.45 -1.29 3.94
C GLY A 44 -4.00 -0.80 5.28
N GLU A 45 -3.37 0.22 5.88
CA GLU A 45 -3.82 0.88 7.10
C GLU A 45 -4.66 2.13 6.76
N PRO A 46 -5.36 2.74 7.74
CA PRO A 46 -6.15 3.96 7.51
C PRO A 46 -5.30 5.12 6.98
N GLU A 47 -4.07 5.23 7.48
CA GLU A 47 -3.11 6.26 7.09
C GLU A 47 -2.00 5.68 6.21
N VAL A 48 -1.69 6.41 5.14
CA VAL A 48 -0.58 6.11 4.23
C VAL A 48 0.73 6.50 4.92
N LEU A 49 1.76 5.65 4.82
CA LEU A 49 3.10 6.00 5.28
C LEU A 49 3.65 7.10 4.38
N ARG A 50 3.90 8.28 4.96
CA ARG A 50 4.43 9.42 4.21
C ARG A 50 5.94 9.43 4.20
N SER A 51 6.52 9.92 3.11
CA SER A 51 7.97 10.19 3.01
C SER A 51 8.82 8.96 3.35
N VAL A 52 8.47 7.80 2.78
CA VAL A 52 9.21 6.57 2.97
C VAL A 52 10.45 6.59 2.08
N PRO A 53 11.68 6.60 2.65
CA PRO A 53 12.91 6.65 1.86
C PRO A 53 13.15 5.34 1.10
N VAL A 54 13.72 5.47 -0.09
CA VAL A 54 14.33 4.34 -0.80
C VAL A 54 15.64 3.99 -0.10
N ALA A 55 15.83 2.72 0.28
CA ALA A 55 17.06 2.31 0.94
C ALA A 55 18.25 2.58 0.01
N CYS A 56 19.12 3.53 0.42
CA CYS A 56 20.20 4.11 -0.38
C CYS A 56 21.28 3.12 -0.86
N ASN A 57 21.19 1.84 -0.52
CA ASN A 57 22.19 0.82 -0.87
C ASN A 57 21.77 -0.11 -2.03
N ASN A 58 20.51 -0.06 -2.48
CA ASN A 58 20.08 -0.79 -3.67
C ASN A 58 19.97 0.16 -4.85
N ARG A 59 21.06 0.30 -5.62
CA ARG A 59 21.04 0.95 -6.94
C ARG A 59 20.07 0.29 -7.92
N GLU A 60 19.45 -0.84 -7.57
CA GLU A 60 18.62 -1.67 -8.43
C GLU A 60 17.16 -1.22 -8.57
N ILE A 61 16.68 -0.28 -7.75
CA ILE A 61 15.31 0.24 -7.88
C ILE A 61 15.33 1.39 -8.89
N TYR A 62 15.39 1.04 -10.16
CA TYR A 62 15.53 2.02 -11.24
C TYR A 62 14.22 2.72 -11.60
N TYR A 63 13.06 2.08 -11.39
CA TYR A 63 11.75 2.67 -11.70
C TYR A 63 10.62 1.84 -11.09
N ALA A 64 9.77 2.46 -10.27
CA ALA A 64 8.53 1.85 -9.79
C ALA A 64 7.40 2.87 -9.93
N GLU A 65 6.38 2.54 -10.73
CA GLU A 65 5.23 3.42 -10.92
C GLU A 65 4.31 3.42 -9.70
N GLN A 66 3.53 4.49 -9.54
CA GLN A 66 2.44 4.53 -8.59
C GLN A 66 1.49 3.34 -8.81
N GLY A 67 1.17 2.64 -7.73
CA GLY A 67 0.41 1.39 -7.74
C GLY A 67 1.26 0.12 -7.77
N LYS A 68 2.59 0.21 -7.91
CA LYS A 68 3.47 -0.95 -7.80
C LYS A 68 3.67 -1.36 -6.34
N SER A 69 3.84 -2.66 -6.16
CA SER A 69 4.06 -3.31 -4.88
C SER A 69 5.53 -3.21 -4.48
N VAL A 70 5.79 -2.78 -3.25
CA VAL A 70 7.12 -2.62 -2.68
C VAL A 70 7.27 -3.34 -1.36
N ALA A 71 8.43 -3.97 -1.18
CA ALA A 71 8.83 -4.55 0.08
C ALA A 71 9.40 -3.44 0.97
N LEU A 72 8.83 -3.30 2.15
CA LEU A 72 9.24 -2.39 3.20
C LEU A 72 10.04 -3.15 4.25
N ARG A 73 11.14 -2.57 4.68
CA ARG A 73 11.93 -3.05 5.80
C ARG A 73 11.95 -2.00 6.90
N ARG A 74 11.81 -2.43 8.15
CA ARG A 74 11.95 -1.54 9.30
C ARG A 74 13.44 -1.33 9.58
N MET A 75 13.88 -0.07 9.55
CA MET A 75 15.25 0.30 9.92
C MET A 75 15.44 0.25 11.45
N ASN A 76 16.70 0.24 11.90
CA ASN A 76 17.05 0.18 13.33
C ASN A 76 16.50 1.36 14.16
N HIS A 77 16.31 2.53 13.54
CA HIS A 77 15.66 3.69 14.18
C HIS A 77 14.12 3.62 14.15
N GLY A 78 13.54 2.48 13.78
CA GLY A 78 12.10 2.20 13.86
C GLY A 78 11.24 2.75 12.70
N ARG A 79 11.83 3.47 11.73
CA ARG A 79 11.10 3.95 10.53
C ARG A 79 11.20 2.94 9.39
N TRP A 80 10.25 2.99 8.47
CA TRP A 80 10.20 2.12 7.30
C TRP A 80 11.05 2.66 6.16
N CYS A 81 11.59 1.75 5.35
CA CYS A 81 12.25 2.08 4.09
C CYS A 81 11.87 1.08 3.00
N ILE A 82 11.96 1.52 1.75
CA ILE A 82 11.73 0.65 0.59
C ILE A 82 13.00 -0.16 0.36
N ALA A 83 12.90 -1.47 0.56
CA ALA A 83 14.02 -2.41 0.37
C ALA A 83 14.08 -3.00 -1.05
N GLY A 84 12.93 -3.08 -1.73
CA GLY A 84 12.84 -3.67 -3.06
C GLY A 84 11.43 -3.66 -3.63
N LEU A 85 11.28 -4.20 -4.83
CA LEU A 85 9.97 -4.49 -5.42
C LEU A 85 9.41 -5.78 -4.82
N ALA A 86 8.10 -5.80 -4.57
CA ALA A 86 7.39 -7.01 -4.18
C ALA A 86 6.60 -7.55 -5.37
N LYS A 87 6.62 -8.87 -5.56
CA LYS A 87 5.80 -9.53 -6.60
C LYS A 87 4.30 -9.50 -6.26
N THR A 88 4.00 -9.45 -4.97
CA THR A 88 2.64 -9.52 -4.43
C THR A 88 2.48 -8.46 -3.35
N CYS A 89 1.57 -7.50 -3.54
CA CYS A 89 1.06 -6.67 -2.44
C CYS A 89 -0.29 -7.20 -1.99
N ARG A 90 -0.60 -7.01 -0.71
CA ARG A 90 -1.96 -7.17 -0.14
C ARG A 90 -2.89 -6.05 -0.63
N GLY A 91 -2.86 -5.74 -1.92
CA GLY A 91 -3.68 -4.69 -2.54
C GLY A 91 -5.13 -5.13 -2.78
N LEU A 92 -5.37 -6.43 -2.86
CA LEU A 92 -6.69 -7.08 -2.91
C LEU A 92 -6.55 -8.44 -2.25
N GLY A 93 -6.93 -8.52 -0.98
CA GLY A 93 -6.88 -9.76 -0.21
C GLY A 93 -8.25 -10.09 0.35
N HIS A 94 -8.74 -11.31 0.08
CA HIS A 94 -9.86 -11.86 0.82
C HIS A 94 -9.36 -12.30 2.20
N VAL A 95 -9.80 -11.62 3.24
CA VAL A 95 -9.45 -11.93 4.63
C VAL A 95 -10.60 -12.69 5.23
N ILE A 96 -10.30 -13.91 5.69
CA ILE A 96 -11.26 -14.75 6.42
C ILE A 96 -10.83 -14.75 7.88
N TYR A 97 -11.65 -14.19 8.75
CA TYR A 97 -11.43 -14.19 10.18
C TYR A 97 -11.83 -15.57 10.74
N LEU A 98 -10.91 -16.19 11.47
CA LEU A 98 -11.10 -17.49 12.08
C LEU A 98 -11.01 -17.36 13.61
N SER A 99 -11.99 -17.93 14.30
CA SER A 99 -11.94 -18.17 15.75
C SER A 99 -11.49 -19.58 16.02
N TYR A 100 -10.51 -19.72 16.92
CA TYR A 100 -10.02 -21.00 17.42
C TYR A 100 -10.52 -21.22 18.83
N THR A 101 -11.33 -22.26 19.01
CA THR A 101 -11.66 -22.87 20.30
C THR A 101 -11.03 -24.26 20.35
N GLU A 102 -10.79 -24.80 21.56
CA GLU A 102 -9.93 -25.98 21.79
C GLU A 102 -10.16 -27.15 20.81
N ASP A 103 -11.41 -27.39 20.39
CA ASP A 103 -11.77 -28.47 19.45
C ASP A 103 -12.48 -28.01 18.16
N MET A 104 -12.58 -26.71 17.88
CA MET A 104 -13.32 -26.22 16.70
C MET A 104 -12.75 -24.94 16.09
N ILE A 105 -12.65 -24.93 14.76
CA ILE A 105 -12.36 -23.75 13.94
C ILE A 105 -13.68 -23.21 13.39
N ARG A 106 -13.96 -21.93 13.63
CA ARG A 106 -15.16 -21.26 13.10
C ARG A 106 -14.78 -20.01 12.32
N ILE A 107 -15.38 -19.82 11.15
CA ILE A 107 -15.30 -18.56 10.41
C ILE A 107 -16.15 -17.52 11.14
N THR A 108 -15.53 -16.42 11.55
CA THR A 108 -16.17 -15.31 12.28
C THR A 108 -16.51 -14.13 11.39
N GLY A 109 -15.89 -14.03 10.22
CA GLY A 109 -16.18 -12.98 9.24
C GLY A 109 -15.32 -13.13 8.00
N GLU A 110 -15.72 -12.42 6.95
CA GLU A 110 -14.98 -12.29 5.71
C GLU A 110 -14.94 -10.81 5.33
N ASP A 111 -13.79 -10.33 4.88
CA ASP A 111 -13.62 -8.95 4.45
C ASP A 111 -12.67 -8.87 3.23
N TRP A 112 -12.87 -7.85 2.41
CA TRP A 112 -12.00 -7.55 1.28
C TRP A 112 -11.12 -6.37 1.64
N THR A 113 -9.83 -6.63 1.73
CA THR A 113 -8.83 -5.63 2.12
C THR A 113 -8.02 -5.14 0.94
N GLY A 114 -7.48 -3.94 1.09
CA GLY A 114 -6.59 -3.30 0.14
C GLY A 114 -7.27 -2.21 -0.69
N LYS A 115 -6.48 -1.54 -1.52
CA LYS A 115 -6.94 -0.49 -2.43
C LYS A 115 -6.22 -0.72 -3.75
N PHE A 116 -6.88 -0.45 -4.87
CA PHE A 116 -6.27 -0.55 -6.18
C PHE A 116 -6.35 0.78 -6.93
N ILE A 117 -5.36 1.01 -7.77
CA ILE A 117 -5.24 2.22 -8.58
C ILE A 117 -5.47 1.85 -10.04
N ARG A 118 -6.42 2.53 -10.69
CA ARG A 118 -6.67 2.38 -12.12
C ARG A 118 -7.05 3.71 -12.76
N PRO A 119 -6.90 3.84 -14.09
CA PRO A 119 -7.50 4.95 -14.83
C PRO A 119 -9.02 5.01 -14.56
N LEU A 120 -9.54 6.24 -14.48
CA LEU A 120 -10.98 6.48 -14.45
C LEU A 120 -11.60 6.05 -15.80
N THR A 121 -12.76 5.42 -15.74
CA THR A 121 -13.54 5.08 -16.93
C THR A 121 -14.20 6.32 -17.53
N TYR A 122 -14.65 6.25 -18.79
CA TYR A 122 -15.37 7.38 -19.42
C TYR A 122 -16.60 7.83 -18.65
N GLY A 123 -17.33 6.89 -18.03
CA GLY A 123 -18.48 7.21 -17.18
C GLY A 123 -18.06 7.99 -15.94
N GLU A 124 -17.02 7.52 -15.25
CA GLU A 124 -16.47 8.14 -14.04
C GLU A 124 -15.86 9.52 -14.30
N LEU A 125 -15.20 9.73 -15.45
CA LEU A 125 -14.69 11.05 -15.84
C LEU A 125 -15.82 12.08 -16.00
N GLY A 126 -16.98 11.64 -16.48
CA GLY A 126 -18.16 12.49 -16.67
C GLY A 126 -19.01 12.70 -15.41
N THR A 127 -19.01 11.75 -14.47
CA THR A 127 -19.85 11.79 -13.26
C THR A 127 -19.12 12.22 -11.99
N LEU A 128 -17.82 11.91 -11.88
CA LEU A 128 -16.97 12.33 -10.75
C LEU A 128 -16.36 13.72 -10.98
N GLY A 129 -16.33 14.18 -12.23
CA GLY A 129 -16.10 15.59 -12.54
C GLY A 129 -17.21 16.42 -11.87
N PRO A 130 -16.86 17.47 -11.12
CA PRO A 130 -17.87 18.18 -10.34
C PRO A 130 -18.82 18.91 -11.29
N GLY A 131 -20.11 18.60 -11.21
CA GLY A 131 -21.16 19.35 -11.92
C GLY A 131 -21.23 20.85 -11.56
N SER A 132 -20.43 21.28 -10.56
CA SER A 132 -20.33 22.65 -10.06
C SER A 132 -18.91 23.04 -9.58
N GLY A 133 -17.86 22.35 -10.02
CA GLY A 133 -16.47 22.59 -9.56
C GLY A 133 -15.48 22.85 -10.71
N TYR A 134 -14.19 23.00 -10.36
CA TYR A 134 -13.11 23.40 -11.27
C TYR A 134 -12.82 22.35 -12.38
N GLY A 135 -13.61 22.39 -13.45
CA GLY A 135 -13.27 21.81 -14.76
C GLY A 135 -13.43 20.29 -14.89
N PRO A 136 -13.43 19.79 -16.15
CA PRO A 136 -13.47 18.36 -16.43
C PRO A 136 -12.16 17.68 -16.02
N LEU A 137 -12.25 16.45 -15.49
CA LEU A 137 -11.08 15.62 -15.20
C LEU A 137 -10.36 15.26 -16.51
N PRO A 138 -9.02 15.37 -16.60
CA PRO A 138 -8.29 15.07 -17.81
C PRO A 138 -8.33 13.57 -18.13
N TYR A 139 -8.25 13.25 -19.42
CA TYR A 139 -8.11 11.86 -19.86
C TYR A 139 -6.85 11.24 -19.26
N GLY A 140 -6.98 10.02 -18.76
CA GLY A 140 -5.89 9.31 -18.09
C GLY A 140 -5.75 9.62 -16.60
N ALA A 141 -6.60 10.48 -16.02
CA ALA A 141 -6.69 10.64 -14.58
C ALA A 141 -6.90 9.28 -13.89
N ARG A 142 -6.19 9.05 -12.78
CA ARG A 142 -6.21 7.79 -12.05
C ARG A 142 -6.97 7.99 -10.74
N GLY A 143 -7.75 6.98 -10.35
CA GLY A 143 -8.44 6.95 -9.07
C GLY A 143 -7.92 5.82 -8.19
N ARG A 144 -7.98 6.03 -6.87
CA ARG A 144 -7.80 4.97 -5.87
C ARG A 144 -9.18 4.47 -5.43
N PHE A 145 -9.37 3.15 -5.49
CA PHE A 145 -10.65 2.49 -5.24
C PHE A 145 -10.55 1.46 -4.13
N ILE A 146 -11.63 1.29 -3.35
CA ILE A 146 -11.80 0.11 -2.48
C ILE A 146 -12.17 -1.13 -3.33
N PRO A 147 -12.03 -2.36 -2.80
CA PRO A 147 -12.36 -3.58 -3.52
C PRO A 147 -13.82 -3.64 -3.99
N GLY A 148 -14.73 -3.01 -3.26
CA GLY A 148 -16.15 -2.84 -3.63
C GLY A 148 -16.40 -1.86 -4.78
N GLY A 149 -15.36 -1.25 -5.35
CA GLY A 149 -15.46 -0.36 -6.52
C GLY A 149 -15.76 1.10 -6.21
N ALA A 150 -15.92 1.49 -4.94
CA ALA A 150 -16.11 2.90 -4.59
C ALA A 150 -14.80 3.70 -4.71
N LEU A 151 -14.89 4.90 -5.28
CA LEU A 151 -13.77 5.84 -5.35
C LEU A 151 -13.47 6.39 -3.95
N ILE A 152 -12.19 6.41 -3.60
CA ILE A 152 -11.69 7.05 -2.38
C ILE A 152 -11.12 8.43 -2.70
N GLU A 153 -10.20 8.50 -3.66
CA GLU A 153 -9.53 9.74 -4.06
C GLU A 153 -9.11 9.71 -5.53
N ILE A 154 -8.99 10.90 -6.13
CA ILE A 154 -8.40 11.11 -7.44
C ILE A 154 -6.91 11.42 -7.22
N LEU A 155 -6.06 10.73 -7.96
CA LEU A 155 -4.62 10.91 -7.92
C LEU A 155 -4.24 11.92 -9.00
N GLU A 156 -3.61 13.02 -8.59
CA GLU A 156 -3.06 14.01 -9.53
C GLU A 156 -1.92 13.37 -10.34
N ASN A 157 -1.88 13.70 -11.64
CA ASN A 157 -0.86 13.22 -12.57
C ASN A 157 0.46 13.98 -12.40
#